data_AF-A0A7R8CLE4-F1
#
_entry.id   AF-A0A7R8CLE4-F1
#
_cell.length_a   1.000
_cell.length_b   1.000
_cell.length_c   1.000
_cell.angle_alpha   90.00
_cell.angle_beta   90.00
_cell.angle_gamma   90.00
#
_symmetry.space_group_name_H-M   'P 1'
#
loop_
_entity.id
_entity.type
_entity.pdbx_description
1 polymer ?
#
loop_
_entity_poly.entity_id
_entity_poly.type
_entity_poly.pdbx_seq_one_letter_code
_entity_poly.pdbx_strand_id
1 'polypeptide(L)'
;MNKFGDLLQSEFLQGYTGLAKGSFSGDNTVILENSAPVPSYINWTKNGAVTEVKDQGGCGSCWAFSTTGSVEGQYFIRNKKLLSFSEQQFVDCSSDFGNKGCCGGLMDNAQISSIILLLIKV
;
A
#
# COMPACT_ATOMS: atom_id res chain seq x y z
N MET A 1 -23.78 -5.09 -12.28
CA MET A 1 -24.02 -4.65 -10.89
C MET A 1 -22.90 -5.19 -10.01
N ASN A 2 -22.42 -4.45 -9.01
CA ASN A 2 -21.40 -4.88 -8.04
C ASN A 2 -21.85 -4.53 -6.60
N LYS A 3 -20.99 -4.77 -5.58
CA LYS A 3 -21.32 -4.57 -4.15
C LYS A 3 -21.59 -3.12 -3.73
N PHE A 4 -21.45 -2.15 -4.63
CA PHE A 4 -21.66 -0.73 -4.38
C PHE A 4 -22.91 -0.19 -5.10
N GLY A 5 -23.70 -1.05 -5.73
CA GLY A 5 -24.79 -0.67 -6.62
C GLY A 5 -25.95 0.08 -5.96
N ASP A 6 -26.06 0.00 -4.65
CA ASP A 6 -27.08 0.63 -3.81
C ASP A 6 -26.54 1.80 -2.97
N LEU A 7 -25.24 2.10 -3.05
CA LEU A 7 -24.62 3.16 -2.25
C LEU A 7 -24.78 4.53 -2.90
N LEU A 8 -25.09 5.52 -2.08
CA LEU A 8 -24.96 6.93 -2.41
C LEU A 8 -23.48 7.31 -2.51
N GLN A 9 -23.18 8.36 -3.28
CA GLN A 9 -21.81 8.87 -3.42
C GLN A 9 -21.18 9.22 -2.05
N SER A 10 -21.95 9.81 -1.13
CA SER A 10 -21.48 10.15 0.21
C SER A 10 -21.14 8.91 1.04
N GLU A 11 -21.92 7.84 0.94
CA GLU A 11 -21.68 6.58 1.64
C GLU A 11 -20.41 5.91 1.12
N PHE A 12 -20.23 5.92 -0.20
CA PHE A 12 -19.02 5.41 -0.83
C PHE A 12 -17.78 6.19 -0.39
N LEU A 13 -17.83 7.53 -0.42
CA LEU A 13 -16.71 8.37 0.00
C LEU A 13 -16.36 8.19 1.47
N GLN A 14 -17.35 8.05 2.36
CA GLN A 14 -17.13 7.89 3.79
C GLN A 14 -16.55 6.52 4.15
N GLY A 15 -17.03 5.45 3.50
CA GLY A 15 -16.67 4.08 3.87
C GLY A 15 -15.49 3.49 3.09
N TYR A 16 -15.30 3.88 1.83
CA TYR A 16 -14.41 3.14 0.91
C TYR A 16 -13.26 3.97 0.35
N THR A 17 -13.20 5.27 0.69
CA THR A 17 -12.08 6.14 0.33
C THR A 17 -11.34 6.62 1.57
N GLY A 18 -10.03 6.81 1.46
CA GLY A 18 -9.21 7.16 2.61
C GLY A 18 -7.80 7.56 2.24
N LEU A 19 -7.60 8.21 1.08
CA LEU A 19 -6.33 8.87 0.85
C LEU A 19 -6.32 10.15 1.70
N ALA A 20 -5.39 10.25 2.65
CA ALA A 20 -5.32 11.43 3.51
C ALA A 20 -5.02 12.67 2.65
N LYS A 21 -5.80 13.74 2.82
CA LYS A 21 -5.48 15.06 2.25
C LYS A 21 -4.23 15.61 2.93
N GLY A 22 -3.08 15.37 2.31
CA GLY A 22 -1.78 15.85 2.70
C GLY A 22 -0.93 15.98 1.43
N SER A 23 -0.10 17.03 1.39
CA SER A 23 0.77 17.32 0.26
C SER A 23 1.56 16.07 -0.15
N PHE A 24 1.56 15.71 -1.44
CA PHE A 24 2.62 14.91 -2.05
C PHE A 24 3.93 15.72 -1.97
N SER A 25 4.41 15.96 -0.75
CA SER A 25 5.57 16.78 -0.46
C SER A 25 6.70 15.85 -0.07
N GLY A 26 7.25 15.23 -1.09
CA GLY A 26 8.55 14.59 -1.04
C GLY A 26 9.11 14.74 -2.44
N ASP A 27 10.19 15.50 -2.58
CA ASP A 27 11.02 15.46 -3.78
C ASP A 27 11.77 14.12 -3.78
N ASN A 28 11.02 13.01 -3.81
CA ASN A 28 11.49 11.65 -3.92
C ASN A 28 11.66 11.32 -5.40
N THR A 29 12.32 12.23 -6.13
CA THR A 29 12.66 12.01 -7.52
C THR A 29 13.62 10.84 -7.58
N VAL A 30 13.12 9.69 -8.04
CA VAL A 30 13.95 8.52 -8.26
C VAL A 30 14.79 8.79 -9.50
N ILE A 31 16.06 9.17 -9.30
CA ILE A 31 17.02 9.28 -10.39
C ILE A 31 17.46 7.86 -10.77
N LEU A 32 17.03 7.41 -11.95
CA LEU A 32 17.46 6.13 -12.51
C LEU A 32 18.80 6.34 -13.24
N GLU A 33 19.91 6.25 -12.51
CA GLU A 33 21.22 6.20 -13.15
C GLU A 33 21.39 4.86 -13.88
N ASN A 34 21.77 4.91 -15.17
CA ASN A 34 21.94 3.75 -16.05
C ASN A 34 20.68 2.89 -16.21
N SER A 35 19.62 3.49 -16.77
CA SER A 35 18.40 2.76 -17.11
C SER A 35 18.69 1.60 -18.07
N ALA A 36 18.67 0.38 -17.54
CA ALA A 36 18.66 -0.82 -18.35
C ALA A 36 17.46 -0.78 -19.33
N PRO A 37 17.56 -1.42 -20.51
CA PRO A 37 16.46 -1.49 -21.45
C PRO A 37 15.18 -1.99 -20.76
N VAL A 38 14.13 -1.17 -20.78
CA VAL A 38 12.83 -1.54 -20.22
C VAL A 38 12.17 -2.54 -21.18
N PRO A 39 11.70 -3.69 -20.69
CA PRO A 39 11.00 -4.65 -21.55
C PRO A 39 9.70 -4.04 -22.10
N SER A 40 9.31 -4.44 -23.31
CA SER A 40 8.07 -3.98 -23.94
C SER A 40 6.81 -4.44 -23.21
N TYR A 41 6.92 -5.46 -22.36
CA TYR A 41 5.84 -5.99 -21.55
C TYR A 41 6.37 -6.57 -20.24
N ILE A 42 5.71 -6.25 -19.13
CA ILE A 42 5.96 -6.84 -17.82
C ILE A 42 4.64 -7.15 -17.12
N ASN A 43 4.57 -8.30 -16.47
CA ASN A 43 3.43 -8.70 -15.65
C ASN A 43 3.93 -9.35 -14.35
N TRP A 44 3.92 -8.57 -13.27
CA TRP A 44 4.41 -9.03 -11.97
C TRP A 44 3.56 -10.15 -11.36
N THR A 45 2.28 -10.23 -11.69
CA THR A 45 1.41 -11.35 -11.27
C THR A 45 1.86 -12.66 -11.90
N LYS A 46 2.13 -12.66 -13.22
CA LYS A 46 2.69 -13.84 -13.91
C LYS A 46 4.09 -14.20 -13.41
N ASN A 47 4.83 -13.21 -12.92
CA ASN A 47 6.15 -13.41 -12.33
C ASN A 47 6.10 -13.86 -10.86
N GLY A 48 4.92 -14.04 -10.26
CA GLY A 48 4.75 -14.53 -8.89
C GLY A 48 4.95 -13.48 -7.78
N ALA A 49 5.06 -12.19 -8.14
CA ALA A 49 5.35 -11.10 -7.20
C ALA A 49 4.11 -10.40 -6.64
N VAL A 50 2.91 -10.93 -6.89
CA VAL A 50 1.64 -10.31 -6.50
C VAL A 50 0.78 -11.36 -5.80
N THR A 51 0.29 -11.02 -4.61
CA THR A 51 -0.64 -11.84 -3.82
C THR A 51 -2.04 -11.86 -4.45
N GLU A 52 -2.94 -12.68 -3.89
CA GLU A 52 -4.34 -12.67 -4.28
C GLU A 52 -5.02 -11.33 -3.97
N VAL A 53 -6.11 -11.04 -4.68
CA VAL A 53 -6.89 -9.82 -4.46
C VAL A 53 -7.55 -9.87 -3.09
N LYS A 54 -7.38 -8.80 -2.31
CA LYS A 54 -7.97 -8.64 -0.97
C LYS A 54 -9.12 -7.63 -0.99
N ASP A 55 -9.84 -7.50 0.12
CA ASP A 55 -10.97 -6.56 0.29
C ASP A 55 -10.78 -5.68 1.54
N GLN A 56 -10.77 -4.35 1.35
CA GLN A 56 -10.65 -3.38 2.45
C GLN A 56 -11.93 -3.24 3.29
N GLY A 57 -13.07 -3.75 2.79
CA GLY A 57 -14.37 -3.57 3.45
C GLY A 57 -14.80 -2.10 3.52
N GLY A 58 -15.71 -1.79 4.44
CA GLY A 58 -16.19 -0.42 4.70
C GLY A 58 -15.21 0.43 5.53
N CYS A 59 -13.91 0.37 5.20
CA CYS A 59 -12.85 1.13 5.84
C CYS A 59 -12.00 1.84 4.77
N GLY A 60 -11.65 3.11 5.00
CA GLY A 60 -10.76 3.90 4.15
C GLY A 60 -9.28 3.50 4.27
N SER A 61 -8.99 2.19 4.24
CA SER A 61 -7.65 1.61 4.44
C SER A 61 -6.95 1.22 3.14
N CYS A 62 -7.41 1.67 1.97
CA CYS A 62 -6.79 1.38 0.68
C CYS A 62 -5.28 1.70 0.63
N TRP A 63 -4.85 2.73 1.37
CA TRP A 63 -3.44 3.08 1.55
C TRP A 63 -2.62 1.93 2.18
N ALA A 64 -3.19 1.21 3.16
CA ALA A 64 -2.52 0.08 3.81
C ALA A 64 -2.37 -1.12 2.85
N PHE A 65 -3.38 -1.41 2.03
CA PHE A 65 -3.32 -2.44 0.98
C PHE A 65 -2.30 -2.08 -0.11
N SER A 66 -2.24 -0.80 -0.50
CA SER A 66 -1.22 -0.32 -1.45
C SER A 66 0.20 -0.48 -0.87
N THR A 67 0.37 -0.23 0.43
CA THR A 67 1.64 -0.42 1.12
C THR A 67 2.02 -1.90 1.18
N THR A 68 1.13 -2.78 1.67
CA THR A 68 1.42 -4.21 1.78
C THR A 68 1.75 -4.78 0.40
N GLY A 69 0.93 -4.56 -0.63
CA GLY A 69 1.21 -5.08 -1.97
C GLY A 69 2.57 -4.65 -2.53
N SER A 70 3.00 -3.41 -2.27
CA SER A 70 4.33 -2.93 -2.68
C SER A 70 5.46 -3.62 -1.91
N VAL A 71 5.31 -3.79 -0.59
CA VAL A 71 6.30 -4.45 0.27
C VAL A 71 6.37 -5.96 -0.02
N GLU A 72 5.24 -6.62 -0.26
CA GLU A 72 5.13 -8.02 -0.66
C GLU A 72 5.89 -8.26 -1.98
N GLY A 73 5.69 -7.39 -2.98
CA GLY A 73 6.39 -7.48 -4.26
C GLY A 73 7.90 -7.30 -4.13
N GLN A 74 8.35 -6.30 -3.37
CA GLN A 74 9.78 -6.09 -3.09
C GLN A 74 10.40 -7.26 -2.32
N TYR A 75 9.68 -7.78 -1.32
CA TYR A 75 10.11 -8.94 -0.56
C TYR A 75 10.24 -10.18 -1.46
N PHE A 76 9.30 -10.41 -2.38
CA PHE A 76 9.39 -11.48 -3.35
C PHE A 76 10.59 -11.32 -4.30
N ILE A 77 10.83 -10.11 -4.82
CA ILE A 77 11.96 -9.86 -5.74
C ILE A 77 13.28 -10.25 -5.07
N ARG A 78 13.46 -9.87 -3.79
CA ARG A 78 14.67 -10.12 -3.00
C ARG A 78 14.80 -11.57 -2.53
N ASN A 79 13.72 -12.17 -2.02
CA ASN A 79 13.78 -13.45 -1.29
C ASN A 79 13.20 -14.63 -2.07
N LYS A 80 12.58 -14.39 -3.23
CA LYS A 80 11.87 -15.40 -4.05
C LYS A 80 10.76 -16.14 -3.29
N LYS A 81 10.22 -15.51 -2.25
CA LYS A 81 9.12 -16.02 -1.44
C LYS A 81 8.02 -14.99 -1.41
N LEU A 82 6.81 -15.38 -1.81
CA LEU A 82 5.64 -14.52 -1.74
C LEU A 82 5.00 -14.70 -0.36
N LEU A 83 4.84 -13.59 0.36
CA LEU A 83 4.17 -13.55 1.66
C LEU A 83 3.00 -12.57 1.55
N SER A 84 1.96 -12.82 2.33
CA SER A 84 0.87 -11.86 2.56
C SER A 84 1.16 -11.13 3.87
N PHE A 85 1.32 -9.81 3.82
CA PHE A 85 1.54 -8.96 4.98
C PHE A 85 0.23 -8.40 5.55
N SER A 86 0.26 -7.98 6.81
CA SER A 86 -0.92 -7.52 7.55
C SER A 86 -1.21 -6.05 7.30
N GLU A 87 -2.30 -5.75 6.59
CA GLU A 87 -2.81 -4.39 6.47
C GLU A 87 -3.25 -3.83 7.83
N GLN A 88 -3.80 -4.70 8.69
CA GLN A 88 -4.31 -4.31 10.01
C GLN A 88 -3.20 -3.73 10.91
N GLN A 89 -1.98 -4.27 10.80
CA GLN A 89 -0.83 -3.71 11.53
C GLN A 89 -0.56 -2.25 11.13
N PHE A 90 -0.70 -1.91 9.86
CA PHE A 90 -0.56 -0.52 9.42
C PHE A 90 -1.71 0.34 9.93
N VAL A 91 -2.95 -0.15 9.79
CA VAL A 91 -4.15 0.54 10.26
C VAL A 91 -4.06 0.89 11.76
N ASP A 92 -3.55 -0.02 12.58
CA ASP A 92 -3.52 0.12 14.04
C ASP A 92 -2.28 0.86 14.56
N CYS A 93 -1.12 0.76 13.90
CA CYS A 93 0.16 1.14 14.49
C CYS A 93 0.90 2.30 13.81
N SER A 94 0.39 2.83 12.68
CA SER A 94 1.11 3.89 11.94
C SER A 94 0.61 5.31 12.23
N SER A 95 -0.14 5.51 13.32
CA SER A 95 -0.63 6.82 13.75
C SER A 95 0.48 7.83 14.01
N ASP A 96 1.58 7.38 14.61
CA ASP A 96 2.73 8.21 14.96
C ASP A 96 3.45 8.76 13.72
N PHE A 97 3.20 8.16 12.56
CA PHE A 97 3.73 8.57 11.26
C PHE A 97 2.70 9.36 10.43
N GLY A 98 1.56 9.71 11.00
CA GLY A 98 0.55 10.57 10.37
C GLY A 98 -0.60 9.85 9.65
N ASN A 99 -0.64 8.51 9.68
CA ASN A 99 -1.81 7.77 9.21
C ASN A 99 -2.94 7.79 10.24
N LYS A 100 -4.16 7.54 9.79
CA LYS A 100 -5.38 7.69 10.61
C LYS A 100 -6.30 6.46 10.49
N GLY A 101 -5.72 5.27 10.35
CA GLY A 101 -6.47 4.02 10.22
C GLY A 101 -7.49 4.09 9.06
N CYS A 102 -8.77 3.81 9.38
CA CYS A 102 -9.87 3.89 8.42
C CYS A 102 -10.24 5.30 7.97
N CYS A 103 -9.80 6.34 8.68
CA CYS A 103 -9.98 7.74 8.27
C CYS A 103 -8.93 8.19 7.23
N GLY A 104 -8.05 7.27 6.84
CA GLY A 104 -7.14 7.41 5.73
C GLY A 104 -5.68 7.54 6.09
N GLY A 105 -4.82 7.51 5.08
CA GLY A 105 -3.37 7.50 5.23
C GLY A 105 -2.64 7.65 3.91
N LEU A 106 -1.31 7.58 3.99
CA LEU A 106 -0.39 7.60 2.86
C LEU A 106 0.57 6.41 2.95
N MET A 107 0.94 5.88 1.78
CA MET A 107 1.82 4.71 1.68
C MET A 107 3.20 5.00 2.26
N ASP A 108 3.75 6.19 2.00
CA ASP A 108 5.08 6.59 2.46
C ASP A 108 5.17 6.62 4.00
N ASN A 109 4.14 7.15 4.67
CA ASN A 109 4.05 7.15 6.13
C ASN A 109 4.06 5.72 6.70
N ALA A 110 3.36 4.81 6.03
CA ALA A 110 3.31 3.40 6.40
C ALA A 110 4.64 2.67 6.14
N GLN A 111 5.33 3.00 5.05
CA GLN A 111 6.65 2.44 4.75
C GLN A 111 7.72 2.93 5.73
N ILE A 112 7.72 4.20 6.13
CA ILE A 112 8.62 4.72 7.17
C ILE A 112 8.43 3.97 8.49
N SER A 113 7.17 3.70 8.86
CA SER A 113 6.85 2.85 10.03
C SER A 113 7.48 1.46 9.92
N SER A 114 7.47 0.85 8.73
CA SER A 114 8.06 -0.48 8.48
C SER A 114 9.58 -0.50 8.58
N ILE A 115 10.26 0.54 8.06
CA ILE A 115 11.73 0.65 8.12
C ILE A 115 12.20 0.71 9.57
N ILE A 116 11.53 1.50 10.42
CA ILE A 116 11.90 1.61 11.83
C ILE A 116 11.56 0.32 12.61
N LEU A 117 10.42 -0.31 12.35
CA LEU A 117 10.07 -1.60 12.96
C LEU A 117 11.02 -2.75 12.57
N LEU A 118 11.58 -2.72 11.36
CA LEU A 118 12.62 -3.67 10.92
C LEU A 118 14.01 -3.36 11.50
N LEU A 119 14.32 -2.08 11.79
CA LEU A 119 15.59 -1.66 12.39
C LEU A 119 15.63 -1.80 13.92
N ILE A 120 14.47 -1.82 14.61
CA ILE A 120 14.39 -2.03 16.07
C ILE A 120 14.27 -3.53 16.44
N LYS A 121 14.11 -4.42 15.46
CA LYS A 121 14.14 -5.89 15.63
C LYS A 121 15.41 -6.55 15.08
N VAL A 122 16.57 -5.89 15.27
CA VAL A 122 17.90 -6.51 15.21
C VAL A 122 18.65 -6.20 16.49
#